data_AF-A0A645FY68-F1
#
_entry.id   AF-A0A645FY68-F1
#
_cell.length_a   1.000
_cell.length_b   1.000
_cell.length_c   1.000
_cell.angle_alpha   90.00
_cell.angle_beta   90.00
_cell.angle_gamma   90.00
#
_symmetry.space_group_name_H-M   'P 1'
#
loop_
_entity.id
_entity.type
_entity.pdbx_description
1 polymer ?
#
loop_
_entity_poly.entity_id
_entity_poly.type
_entity_poly.pdbx_seq_one_letter_code
_entity_poly.pdbx_strand_id
1 'polypeptide(L)'
;MKEEASKLIMIFWCLFAFITSGFEHSVANMTLLSIGLLIPHSGAVTLGGLFHNLIFVSIGNMIGGIVFVALTYFNIAKQRK
;
A
#
# COMPACT_ATOMS: atom_id res chain seq x y z
N MET A 1 19.23 10.50 -3.42
CA MET A 1 19.63 9.66 -2.26
C MET A 1 20.75 8.74 -2.71
N LYS A 2 21.98 8.97 -2.26
CA LYS A 2 23.15 8.15 -2.64
C LYS A 2 23.45 7.06 -1.60
N GLU A 3 23.25 7.37 -0.32
CA GLU A 3 23.50 6.45 0.79
C GLU A 3 22.32 5.49 1.03
N GLU A 4 22.61 4.21 1.29
CA GLU A 4 21.60 3.18 1.58
C GLU A 4 20.90 3.43 2.93
N ALA A 5 21.64 3.91 3.94
CA ALA A 5 21.08 4.27 5.23
C ALA A 5 19.98 5.34 5.12
N SER A 6 20.16 6.34 4.24
CA SER A 6 19.15 7.39 4.03
C SER A 6 17.88 6.85 3.37
N LYS A 7 17.99 5.85 2.48
CA LYS A 7 16.82 5.21 1.87
C LYS A 7 16.02 4.42 2.90
N LEU A 8 16.72 3.65 3.75
CA LEU A 8 16.07 2.87 4.82
C LEU A 8 15.33 3.76 5.81
N ILE A 9 15.94 4.87 6.24
CA ILE A 9 15.31 5.82 7.15
C ILE A 9 14.06 6.45 6.52
N MET A 10 14.12 6.84 5.24
CA MET A 10 12.96 7.36 4.51
C MET A 10 11.83 6.34 4.40
N ILE A 11 12.15 5.10 4.02
CA ILE A 11 11.16 4.02 3.93
C ILE A 11 10.51 3.79 5.30
N PHE A 12 11.30 3.70 6.37
CA PHE A 12 10.79 3.51 7.72
C PHE A 12 9.76 4.59 8.11
N TRP A 13 10.09 5.87 7.94
CA TRP A 13 9.18 6.96 8.32
C TRP A 13 7.92 7.02 7.46
N CYS A 14 8.04 6.77 6.15
CA CYS A 14 6.88 6.68 5.26
C CYS A 14 5.95 5.53 5.67
N LEU A 15 6.51 4.35 5.97
CA LEU A 15 5.72 3.20 6.40
C LEU A 15 5.10 3.43 7.78
N PHE A 16 5.85 4.00 8.72
CA PHE A 16 5.33 4.33 10.05
C PHE A 16 4.10 5.23 9.94
N ALA A 17 4.22 6.37 9.25
CA ALA A 17 3.11 7.29 9.07
C ALA A 17 1.91 6.64 8.35
N PHE A 18 2.18 5.81 7.34
CA PHE A 18 1.13 5.11 6.58
C PHE A 18 0.34 4.13 7.46
N ILE A 19 1.03 3.30 8.22
CA ILE A 19 0.42 2.28 9.08
C ILE A 19 -0.28 2.91 10.28
N THR A 20 0.35 3.87 10.97
CA THR A 20 -0.26 4.51 12.16
C THR A 20 -1.50 5.33 11.82
N SER A 21 -1.59 5.85 10.60
CA SER A 21 -2.77 6.56 10.12
C SER A 21 -3.91 5.62 9.72
N GLY A 22 -3.68 4.30 9.73
CA GLY A 22 -4.68 3.30 9.36
C GLY A 22 -4.92 3.18 7.86
N PHE A 23 -3.95 3.56 7.01
CA PHE A 23 -4.08 3.36 5.57
C PHE A 23 -3.90 1.89 5.18
N GLU A 24 -4.54 1.51 4.07
CA GLU A 24 -4.57 0.13 3.60
C GLU A 24 -3.64 -0.09 2.38
N HIS A 25 -2.83 -1.15 2.45
CA HIS A 25 -1.92 -1.55 1.40
C HIS A 25 -2.31 -2.94 0.88
N SER A 26 -2.67 -3.03 -0.40
CA SER A 26 -3.25 -4.24 -1.00
C SER A 26 -2.37 -5.48 -0.79
N VAL A 27 -1.06 -5.36 -0.99
CA VAL A 27 -0.11 -6.47 -0.80
C VAL A 27 0.06 -6.87 0.67
N ALA A 28 -0.04 -5.90 1.60
CA ALA A 28 0.06 -6.23 3.01
C ALA A 28 -1.21 -6.98 3.47
N ASN A 29 -2.37 -6.55 2.96
CA ASN A 29 -3.65 -7.18 3.23
C ASN A 29 -3.72 -8.60 2.66
N MET A 30 -3.04 -8.91 1.54
CA MET A 30 -2.95 -10.29 1.03
C MET A 30 -2.37 -11.23 2.08
N THR A 31 -1.24 -10.88 2.69
CA THR A 31 -0.61 -11.71 3.72
C THR A 31 -1.45 -11.73 5.00
N LEU A 32 -1.92 -10.56 5.47
CA LEU A 32 -2.68 -10.45 6.71
C LEU A 32 -3.99 -11.25 6.66
N LEU A 33 -4.78 -11.09 5.60
CA LEU A 33 -6.08 -11.76 5.45
C LEU A 33 -5.90 -13.26 5.12
N SER A 34 -4.86 -13.64 4.38
CA SER A 34 -4.57 -15.06 4.13
C SER A 34 -4.19 -15.79 5.41
N ILE A 35 -3.34 -15.20 6.26
CA ILE A 35 -3.04 -15.76 7.59
C ILE A 35 -4.32 -15.84 8.43
N GLY A 36 -5.15 -14.80 8.38
CA GLY A 36 -6.44 -14.75 9.05
C GLY A 36 -7.42 -15.85 8.63
N LEU A 37 -7.33 -16.36 7.39
CA LEU A 37 -8.15 -17.48 6.88
C LEU A 37 -7.56 -18.86 7.20
N LEU A 38 -6.23 -18.96 7.34
CA LEU A 38 -5.55 -20.24 7.57
C LEU A 38 -5.53 -20.66 9.05
N ILE A 39 -5.60 -19.69 9.98
CA ILE A 39 -5.66 -19.96 11.42
C ILE A 39 -7.11 -20.30 11.82
N PRO A 40 -7.36 -21.25 12.75
CA PRO A 40 -8.70 -21.50 13.27
C PRO A 40 -9.35 -20.22 13.79
N HIS A 41 -10.46 -19.82 13.17
CA HIS A 41 -11.13 -18.55 13.44
C HIS A 41 -12.65 -18.74 13.55
N SER A 42 -13.32 -17.88 14.33
CA SER A 42 -14.79 -17.94 14.54
C SER A 42 -15.62 -17.34 13.40
N GLY A 43 -15.00 -17.00 12.25
CA GLY A 43 -15.67 -16.50 11.05
C GLY A 43 -15.50 -15.00 10.81
N ALA A 44 -14.62 -14.33 11.56
CA ALA A 44 -14.32 -12.90 11.39
C ALA A 44 -13.71 -12.57 10.01
N VAL A 45 -12.94 -13.49 9.43
CA VAL A 45 -12.38 -13.37 8.08
C VAL A 45 -13.09 -14.37 7.17
N THR A 46 -13.60 -13.89 6.04
CA THR A 46 -14.27 -14.72 5.03
C THR A 46 -13.59 -14.56 3.69
N LEU A 47 -13.71 -15.58 2.83
CA LEU A 47 -13.14 -15.52 1.49
C LEU A 47 -13.75 -14.36 0.67
N GLY A 48 -15.05 -14.11 0.82
CA GLY A 48 -15.73 -12.97 0.18
C GLY A 48 -15.24 -11.61 0.70
N GLY A 49 -15.02 -11.50 2.03
CA GLY A 49 -14.45 -10.30 2.64
C GLY A 49 -13.03 -10.01 2.17
N LEU A 50 -12.22 -11.05 1.95
CA LEU A 50 -10.88 -10.92 1.39
C LEU A 50 -10.92 -10.31 -0.01
N PHE A 51 -11.75 -10.84 -0.92
CA PHE A 51 -11.85 -10.31 -2.28
C PHE A 51 -12.41 -8.89 -2.30
N HIS A 52 -13.42 -8.59 -1.48
CA HIS A 52 -13.95 -7.24 -1.35
C HIS A 52 -12.85 -6.26 -0.93
N ASN A 53 -12.11 -6.57 0.14
CA ASN A 53 -11.01 -5.72 0.59
C ASN A 53 -9.95 -5.54 -0.50
N LEU A 54 -9.45 -6.62 -1.09
CA LEU A 54 -8.38 -6.53 -2.08
C LEU A 54 -8.77 -5.71 -3.32
N ILE A 55 -10.02 -5.80 -3.79
CA ILE A 55 -10.48 -5.02 -4.94
C ILE A 55 -10.47 -3.52 -4.62
N PHE A 56 -11.12 -3.11 -3.52
CA PHE A 56 -11.24 -1.69 -3.18
C PHE A 56 -9.89 -1.06 -2.82
N VAL A 57 -9.06 -1.78 -2.06
CA VAL A 57 -7.74 -1.29 -1.66
C VAL A 57 -6.80 -1.20 -2.86
N SER A 58 -6.84 -2.18 -3.79
CA SER A 58 -6.01 -2.14 -4.99
C SER A 58 -6.36 -0.97 -5.90
N ILE A 59 -7.65 -0.67 -6.07
CA ILE A 59 -8.12 0.50 -6.82
C ILE A 59 -7.63 1.78 -6.15
N GLY A 60 -7.79 1.91 -4.83
CA GLY A 60 -7.30 3.05 -4.07
C GLY A 60 -5.78 3.24 -4.20
N ASN A 61 -5.00 2.16 -4.09
CA ASN A 61 -3.55 2.22 -4.24
C ASN A 61 -3.14 2.60 -5.69
N MET A 62 -3.83 2.10 -6.71
CA MET A 62 -3.61 2.49 -8.11
C MET A 62 -3.87 3.98 -8.31
N ILE A 63 -5.00 4.49 -7.82
CA ILE A 63 -5.35 5.91 -7.94
C ILE A 63 -4.31 6.77 -7.22
N GLY A 64 -3.92 6.37 -6.00
CA GLY A 64 -2.85 7.01 -5.23
C GLY A 64 -1.54 7.12 -6.02
N GLY A 65 -1.05 5.99 -6.52
CA GLY A 65 0.21 5.91 -7.26
C GLY A 65 0.18 6.64 -8.61
N ILE A 66 -0.90 6.48 -9.38
CA ILE A 66 -1.01 7.07 -10.72
C ILE A 66 -1.21 8.58 -10.61
N VAL A 67 -2.22 9.02 -9.86
CA VAL A 67 -2.64 10.42 -9.87
C VAL A 67 -1.68 11.31 -9.10
N PHE A 68 -1.25 10.88 -7.91
CA PHE A 68 -0.45 11.73 -7.04
C PHE A 68 1.05 11.59 -7.25
N VAL A 69 1.54 10.44 -7.75
CA VAL A 69 2.97 10.21 -7.95
C VAL A 69 3.34 10.21 -9.44
N ALA A 70 2.77 9.32 -10.26
CA ALA A 70 3.20 9.17 -11.65
C ALA A 70 2.93 10.43 -12.48
N LEU A 71 1.72 11.00 -12.41
CA LEU A 71 1.37 12.21 -13.16
C LEU A 71 2.18 13.44 -12.72
N THR A 72 2.41 13.60 -11.41
CA THR A 72 3.16 14.75 -10.88
C THR A 72 4.62 14.69 -11.34
N TYR A 73 5.26 13.52 -11.23
CA TYR A 73 6.61 13.31 -11.74
C TYR A 73 6.69 13.49 -13.27
N PHE A 74 5.70 13.00 -14.02
CA PHE A 74 5.67 13.16 -15.48
C PHE A 74 5.62 14.65 -15.89
N ASN A 75 4.76 15.44 -15.25
CA ASN A 75 4.65 16.87 -15.55
C ASN A 75 5.94 17.63 -15.24
N ILE A 76 6.59 17.34 -14.12
CA ILE A 76 7.88 17.94 -13.75
C ILE A 76 8.97 17.53 -14.75
N ALA A 77 9.01 16.24 -15.14
CA ALA A 77 9.99 15.75 -16.11
C ALA A 77 9.81 16.37 -17.49
N LYS A 78 8.56 16.62 -17.91
CA LYS A 78 8.25 17.29 -19.19
C LYS A 78 8.75 18.73 -19.23
N GLN A 79 8.69 19.47 -18.12
CA GLN A 79 9.19 20.86 -18.03
C GLN A 79 10.72 20.98 -18.07
N ARG A 80 11.44 19.88 -17.82
CA ARG A 80 12.91 19.83 -17.88
C ARG A 80 13.46 19.49 -19.26
N LYS A 81 12.60 19.14 -20.22
CA LYS A 81 12.94 19.01 -21.65
C LYS A 81 12.56 20.28 -22.39
#